data_AF-A0A7W1ZJM6-F1
#
_entry.id   AF-A0A7W1ZJM6-F1
#
_cell.length_a   1.000
_cell.length_b   1.000
_cell.length_c   1.000
_cell.angle_alpha   90.00
_cell.angle_beta   90.00
_cell.angle_gamma   90.00
#
_symmetry.space_group_name_H-M   'P 1'
#
loop_
_entity.id
_entity.type
_entity.pdbx_description
1 polymer ?
#
loop_
_entity_poly.entity_id
_entity_poly.type
_entity_poly.pdbx_seq_one_letter_code
_entity_poly.pdbx_strand_id
1 'polypeptide(L)' 'MISRAELIERLRKIVGEADAVLASLDVSLLTERRQIQGRDTTVLRAIYHVVEHFSMHAGQIFLLTKMRTEKDLRLYP' A
#
# COMPACT_ATOMS: atom_id res chain seq x y z
N MET A 1 -6.59 -5.90 -22.44
CA MET A 1 -6.03 -6.65 -21.29
C MET A 1 -4.64 -6.07 -21.03
N ILE A 2 -4.30 -5.70 -19.80
CA ILE A 2 -2.98 -5.10 -19.51
C ILE A 2 -1.90 -6.18 -19.56
N SER A 3 -0.70 -5.85 -20.05
CA SER A 3 0.41 -6.81 -20.04
C SER A 3 1.00 -6.97 -18.63
N ARG A 4 1.71 -8.07 -18.37
CA ARG A 4 2.44 -8.24 -17.10
C ARG A 4 3.45 -7.12 -16.86
N ALA A 5 4.18 -6.72 -17.91
CA ALA A 5 5.20 -5.67 -17.80
C ALA A 5 4.55 -4.34 -17.43
N GLU A 6 3.46 -3.98 -18.11
CA GLU A 6 2.71 -2.77 -17.87
C GLU A 6 2.07 -2.74 -16.46
N LEU A 7 1.53 -3.87 -15.98
CA LEU A 7 0.99 -3.95 -14.61
C LEU A 7 2.08 -3.66 -13.56
N ILE A 8 3.25 -4.28 -13.71
CA ILE A 8 4.37 -4.12 -12.78
C ILE A 8 4.92 -2.69 -12.83
N GLU A 9 5.02 -2.10 -14.02
CA GLU A 9 5.45 -0.71 -14.19
C GLU A 9 4.48 0.25 -13.50
N ARG A 10 3.17 0.11 -13.75
CA ARG A 10 2.14 0.93 -13.10
C ARG A 10 2.18 0.81 -11.58
N LEU A 11 2.35 -0.40 -11.05
CA LEU A 11 2.45 -0.64 -9.61
C LEU A 11 3.70 0.02 -9.02
N ARG A 12 4.87 -0.12 -9.66
CA ARG A 12 6.11 0.52 -9.20
C ARG A 12 6.01 2.04 -9.23
N LYS A 13 5.43 2.59 -10.31
CA LYS A 13 5.23 4.02 -10.46
C LYS A 13 4.37 4.59 -9.33
N ILE A 14 3.22 3.98 -9.05
CA ILE A 14 2.31 4.51 -8.02
C ILE A 14 2.87 4.34 -6.59
N VAL A 15 3.61 3.27 -6.32
CA VAL A 15 4.30 3.10 -5.04
C VAL A 15 5.41 4.14 -4.88
N GLY A 16 6.20 4.40 -5.93
CA GLY A 16 7.23 5.45 -5.89
C GLY A 16 6.65 6.86 -5.70
N GLU A 17 5.50 7.15 -6.29
CA GLU A 17 4.77 8.40 -6.04
C GLU A 17 4.31 8.52 -4.59
N ALA A 18 3.78 7.44 -4.00
CA ALA A 18 3.41 7.42 -2.59
C ALA A 18 4.61 7.61 -1.67
N ASP A 19 5.75 6.97 -1.96
CA ASP A 19 6.99 7.12 -1.21
C ASP A 19 7.51 8.56 -1.27
N ALA A 20 7.45 9.22 -2.42
CA ALA A 20 7.84 10.63 -2.56
C ALA A 20 6.95 11.57 -1.73
N VAL A 21 5.64 11.31 -1.67
CA VAL A 21 4.72 12.06 -0.80
C VAL A 21 5.08 11.85 0.67
N LEU A 22 5.31 10.62 1.10
CA LEU A 22 5.71 10.31 2.48
C LEU A 22 7.06 10.93 2.85
N ALA A 23 8.03 10.93 1.94
CA ALA A 23 9.36 11.50 2.16
C ALA A 23 9.35 13.04 2.29
N SER A 24 8.37 13.71 1.69
CA SER A 24 8.19 15.16 1.78
C SER A 24 7.35 15.61 2.98
N LEU A 25 6.80 14.66 3.76
CA LEU A 25 5.94 14.97 4.89
C LEU A 25 6.74 15.52 6.07
N ASP A 26 6.35 16.69 6.56
CA ASP A 26 6.87 17.21 7.83
C ASP A 26 6.35 16.37 9.01
N VAL A 27 7.29 15.83 9.78
CA VAL A 27 7.04 15.01 10.98
C VAL A 27 6.16 15.74 11.99
N SER A 28 6.24 17.08 12.07
CA SER A 28 5.41 17.88 12.97
C SER A 28 3.91 17.74 12.69
N LEU A 29 3.53 17.38 11.45
CA LEU A 29 2.14 17.25 11.01
C LEU A 29 1.55 15.88 11.35
N LEU A 30 2.35 14.90 11.79
CA LEU A 30 1.87 13.52 12.01
C LEU A 30 0.72 13.44 13.02
N THR A 31 0.74 14.30 14.06
CA THR A 31 -0.32 14.36 15.08
C THR A 31 -1.47 15.28 14.72
N GLU A 32 -1.36 16.01 13.62
CA GLU A 32 -2.36 16.98 13.20
C GLU A 32 -3.68 16.29 12.82
N ARG A 33 -4.81 16.85 13.29
CA ARG A 33 -6.15 16.33 13.00
C ARG A 33 -6.62 16.77 11.61
N ARG A 34 -7.34 15.87 10.94
CA ARG A 34 -7.87 16.02 9.58
C ARG A 34 -9.23 15.35 9.47
N GLN A 35 -10.11 15.96 8.69
CA GLN A 35 -11.33 15.32 8.23
C GLN A 35 -11.05 14.62 6.89
N ILE A 36 -11.04 13.29 6.89
CA ILE A 36 -10.78 12.48 5.69
C ILE A 36 -11.95 11.52 5.52
N GLN A 37 -12.64 11.62 4.37
CA GLN A 37 -13.81 10.78 4.05
C GLN A 37 -14.87 10.76 5.18
N GLY A 38 -15.13 11.93 5.79
CA GLY A 38 -16.10 12.07 6.88
C GLY A 38 -15.63 11.52 8.23
N ARG A 39 -14.34 11.21 8.40
CA ARG A 39 -13.77 10.74 9.66
C ARG A 39 -12.72 11.71 10.18
N ASP A 40 -12.82 12.02 11.47
CA ASP A 40 -11.79 12.77 12.19
C ASP A 40 -10.63 11.84 12.58
N THR A 41 -9.45 12.07 11.99
CA THR A 41 -8.26 11.25 12.15
C THR A 41 -7.01 12.11 12.28
N THR A 42 -5.90 11.55 12.72
CA THR A 42 -4.58 12.19 12.55
C THR A 42 -3.96 11.79 11.22
N VAL A 43 -2.99 12.58 10.74
CA VAL A 43 -2.18 12.24 9.56
C VAL A 43 -1.50 10.87 9.75
N LEU A 44 -0.90 10.62 10.91
CA LEU A 44 -0.27 9.34 11.23
C LEU A 44 -1.24 8.17 11.10
N ARG A 45 -2.44 8.29 11.68
CA ARG A 45 -3.46 7.24 11.61
C ARG A 45 -3.94 7.01 10.19
N ALA A 46 -4.04 8.07 9.38
CA ALA A 46 -4.40 7.95 7.96
C ALA A 46 -3.33 7.18 7.17
N ILE A 47 -2.05 7.45 7.41
CA ILE A 47 -0.92 6.73 6.79
C ILE A 47 -0.98 5.24 7.14
N TYR A 48 -1.07 4.91 8.44
CA TYR A 48 -1.13 3.52 8.88
C TYR A 48 -2.35 2.77 8.31
N HIS A 49 -3.51 3.41 8.25
CA HIS A 49 -4.70 2.82 7.65
C HIS A 49 -4.48 2.45 6.17
N VAL A 50 -3.82 3.32 5.39
CA VAL A 50 -3.51 3.03 3.98
C VAL A 50 -2.46 1.92 3.85
N VAL A 51 -1.42 1.90 4.70
CA VAL A 51 -0.39 0.84 4.71
C VAL A 51 -1.00 -0.52 5.06
N GLU A 52 -1.87 -0.56 6.07
CA GLU A 52 -2.61 -1.77 6.46
C GLU A 52 -3.50 -2.27 5.32
N HIS A 53 -4.28 -1.37 4.71
CA HIS A 53 -5.14 -1.68 3.58
C HIS A 53 -4.35 -2.22 2.37
N PHE A 54 -3.22 -1.61 2.05
CA PHE A 54 -2.33 -2.07 0.98
C PHE A 54 -1.77 -3.48 1.27
N SER A 55 -1.35 -3.72 2.52
CA SER A 55 -0.84 -5.02 2.96
C SER A 55 -1.92 -6.12 2.89
N MET A 56 -3.16 -5.79 3.24
CA MET A 56 -4.31 -6.70 3.08
C MET A 56 -4.50 -7.11 1.61
N HIS A 57 -4.41 -6.18 0.66
CA HIS A 57 -4.52 -6.49 -0.77
C HIS A 57 -3.32 -7.30 -1.28
N ALA A 58 -2.11 -7.05 -0.80
CA ALA A 58 -0.95 -7.91 -1.08
C ALA A 58 -1.20 -9.35 -0.59
N GLY A 59 -1.78 -9.52 0.60
CA GLY A 59 -2.20 -10.82 1.13
C GLY A 59 -3.20 -11.56 0.23
N GLN A 60 -4.17 -10.84 -0.36
CA GLN A 60 -5.10 -11.43 -1.33
C GLN A 60 -4.39 -11.91 -2.60
N ILE A 61 -3.42 -11.15 -3.11
CA ILE A 61 -2.59 -11.55 -4.27
C ILE A 61 -1.77 -12.80 -3.93
N PHE A 62 -1.19 -12.87 -2.73
CA PHE A 62 -0.44 -14.04 -2.28
C PHE A 62 -1.33 -15.28 -2.19
N LEU A 63 -2.51 -15.17 -1.58
CA LEU A 63 -3.48 -16.26 -1.50
C LEU A 63 -3.84 -16.79 -2.89
N LEU A 64 -4.22 -15.89 -3.81
CA LEU A 64 -4.57 -16.27 -5.17
C LEU A 64 -3.40 -16.92 -5.90
N THR A 65 -2.18 -16.39 -5.74
CA THR A 65 -0.99 -16.96 -6.36
C THR A 65 -0.72 -18.37 -5.83
N LYS A 66 -0.84 -18.60 -4.52
CA LYS A 66 -0.73 -19.93 -3.91
C LYS A 66 -1.76 -20.89 -4.47
N MET A 67 -3.03 -20.50 -4.50
CA MET A 67 -4.12 -21.33 -5.02
C MET A 67 -3.94 -21.69 -6.50
N ARG A 68 -3.36 -20.80 -7.31
CA ARG A 68 -3.19 -21.02 -8.76
C ARG A 68 -1.93 -21.78 -9.13
N THR A 69 -0.90 -21.72 -8.30
CA THR A 69 0.41 -22.32 -8.60
C THR A 69 0.70 -23.57 -7.79
N GLU A 70 -0.06 -23.80 -6.72
CA GLU A 70 0.16 -24.87 -5.74
C GLU A 70 1.57 -24.84 -5.11
N LYS A 71 2.22 -23.66 -5.12
CA LYS A 71 3.57 -23.46 -4.60
C LYS A 71 3.55 -22.62 -3.34
N ASP A 72 4.45 -22.94 -2.42
CA ASP A 72 4.76 -22.02 -1.35
C ASP A 72 5.59 -20.84 -1.87
N LEU A 73 5.21 -19.63 -1.46
CA LEU A 73 5.78 -18.38 -1.93
C LEU A 73 7.03 -17.96 -1.14
N ARG A 74 7.34 -18.62 -0.02
CA ARG A 74 8.54 -18.36 0.81
C ARG A 74 8.71 -16.87 1.14
N LEU A 75 7.64 -16.25 1.64
CA LEU A 75 7.58 -14.81 1.90
C LEU A 75 8.45 -14.37 3.09
N TYR A 76 8.82 -15.32 3.95
CA TYR A 76 9.69 -15.12 5.10
C TYR A 76 10.83 -16.14 5.04
N PRO A 77 12.05 -15.78 5.48
CA PRO A 77 13.17 -16.71 5.64
C PRO A 77 12.83 -17.89 6.55
#